data_AF-A0A518YH96-F1
#
_entry.id   AF-A0A518YH96-F1
#
_cell.length_a   1.000
_cell.length_b   1.000
_cell.length_c   1.000
_cell.angle_alpha   90.00
_cell.angle_beta   90.00
_cell.angle_gamma   90.00
#
_symmetry.space_group_name_H-M   'P 1'
#
loop_
_entity.id
_entity.type
_entity.pdbx_description
1 polymer ?
#
loop_
_entity_poly.entity_id
_entity_poly.type
_entity_poly.pdbx_seq_one_letter_code
_entity_poly.pdbx_strand_id
1 'polypeptide(L)'
;MKQKVHSVSYLAKAEFEFKNGVYDLVALPSGAEVVKVSLEVLGSPTAGIVSVGFKDETTKNYFLTLENIGANNNKNATSAKDYTATSNKVVVAEVKNANGNDVKGVLRVLYFLPSVIEVEY
;
A
#
# COMPACT_ATOMS: atom_id res chain seq x y z
N MET A 1 27.90 0.98 -13.51
CA MET A 1 26.99 1.18 -12.37
C MET A 1 26.56 2.64 -12.43
N LYS A 2 25.26 2.96 -12.36
CA LYS A 2 24.80 4.36 -12.28
C LYS A 2 24.32 4.61 -10.88
N GLN A 3 24.94 5.57 -10.19
CA GLN A 3 24.48 6.01 -8.88
C GLN A 3 23.58 7.23 -9.07
N LYS A 4 22.37 7.15 -8.54
CA LYS A 4 21.41 8.25 -8.54
C LYS A 4 21.06 8.58 -7.10
N VAL A 5 21.02 9.86 -6.79
CA VAL A 5 20.55 10.34 -5.49
C VAL A 5 19.11 10.78 -5.65
N HIS A 6 18.21 10.15 -4.89
CA HIS A 6 16.83 10.60 -4.78
C HIS A 6 16.76 11.65 -3.67
N SER A 7 16.54 12.91 -4.04
CA SER A 7 16.55 14.03 -3.09
C SER A 7 15.31 14.12 -2.19
N VAL A 8 14.21 13.43 -2.55
CA VAL A 8 12.94 13.52 -1.82
C VAL A 8 12.29 12.13 -1.73
N SER A 9 12.07 11.67 -0.51
CA SER A 9 11.18 10.54 -0.20
C SER A 9 9.76 11.04 0.05
N TYR A 10 8.77 10.37 -0.51
CA TYR A 10 7.35 10.66 -0.33
C TYR A 10 6.69 9.59 0.52
N LEU A 11 5.90 10.02 1.50
CA LEU A 11 5.03 9.16 2.29
C LEU A 11 3.57 9.49 1.94
N ALA A 12 2.94 8.63 1.12
CA ALA A 12 1.51 8.73 0.90
C ALA A 12 0.78 7.95 2.01
N LYS A 13 -0.08 8.64 2.76
CA LYS A 13 -0.96 8.05 3.78
C LYS A 13 -2.41 8.19 3.34
N ALA A 14 -3.15 7.10 3.31
CA ALA A 14 -4.58 7.08 3.00
C ALA A 14 -5.34 6.30 4.07
N GLU A 15 -6.50 6.80 4.45
CA GLU A 15 -7.40 6.15 5.41
C GLU A 15 -8.69 5.74 4.70
N PHE A 16 -9.25 4.59 5.08
CA PHE A 16 -10.49 4.08 4.50
C PHE A 16 -11.35 3.36 5.54
N GLU A 17 -12.66 3.35 5.31
CA GLU A 17 -13.57 2.55 6.11
C GLU A 17 -13.31 1.07 5.87
N PHE A 18 -13.27 0.28 6.94
CA PHE A 18 -13.07 -1.15 6.84
C PHE A 18 -14.41 -1.87 6.57
N LYS A 19 -14.93 -1.71 5.35
CA LYS A 19 -16.13 -2.40 4.86
C LYS A 19 -15.79 -3.18 3.58
N ASN A 20 -16.59 -4.18 3.26
CA ASN A 20 -16.37 -4.97 2.04
C ASN A 20 -16.41 -4.05 0.80
N GLY A 21 -15.36 -4.11 -0.01
CA GLY A 21 -15.22 -3.25 -1.19
C GLY A 21 -13.77 -3.08 -1.63
N VAL A 22 -13.58 -2.28 -2.68
CA VAL A 22 -12.28 -1.89 -3.22
C VAL A 22 -12.15 -0.39 -3.09
N TYR A 23 -11.04 0.07 -2.51
CA TYR A 23 -10.77 1.47 -2.24
C TYR A 23 -9.57 1.94 -3.05
N ASP A 24 -9.73 3.02 -3.80
CA ASP A 24 -8.63 3.73 -4.47
C ASP A 24 -7.93 4.63 -3.45
N LEU A 25 -6.63 4.38 -3.18
CA LEU A 25 -5.95 4.98 -2.04
C LEU A 25 -4.78 5.88 -2.43
N VAL A 26 -3.79 5.35 -3.15
CA VAL A 26 -2.56 6.07 -3.47
C VAL A 26 -2.33 6.06 -4.97
N ALA A 27 -2.28 7.24 -5.58
CA ALA A 27 -1.82 7.40 -6.96
C ALA A 27 -0.29 7.49 -7.00
N LEU A 28 0.32 6.60 -7.75
CA LEU A 28 1.75 6.60 -8.04
C LEU A 28 1.98 7.21 -9.43
N PRO A 29 2.74 8.31 -9.54
CA PRO A 29 3.13 8.84 -10.83
C PRO A 29 4.12 7.89 -11.54
N SER A 30 4.17 7.97 -12.86
CA SER A 30 5.24 7.32 -13.63
C SER A 30 6.62 7.74 -13.12
N GLY A 31 7.53 6.77 -13.05
CA GLY A 31 8.87 6.89 -12.48
C GLY A 31 8.96 6.69 -10.97
N ALA A 32 7.84 6.58 -10.24
CA ALA A 32 7.88 6.35 -8.81
C ALA A 32 8.56 5.01 -8.44
N GLU A 33 9.49 5.06 -7.49
CA GLU A 33 10.20 3.91 -6.93
C GLU A 33 9.63 3.61 -5.55
N VAL A 34 8.72 2.64 -5.45
CA VAL A 34 8.14 2.18 -4.19
C VAL A 34 9.11 1.24 -3.50
N VAL A 35 9.38 1.50 -2.22
CA VAL A 35 10.32 0.69 -1.40
C VAL A 35 9.64 0.06 -0.18
N LYS A 36 8.46 0.56 0.22
CA LYS A 36 7.71 0.01 1.34
C LYS A 36 6.22 0.32 1.23
N VAL A 37 5.40 -0.69 1.49
CA VAL A 37 3.96 -0.56 1.65
C VAL A 37 3.57 -1.14 3.00
N SER A 38 2.88 -0.38 3.84
CA SER A 38 2.41 -0.85 5.15
C SER A 38 0.93 -0.58 5.32
N LEU A 39 0.21 -1.60 5.80
CA LEU A 39 -1.19 -1.55 6.14
C LEU A 39 -1.36 -1.69 7.65
N GLU A 40 -2.25 -0.89 8.22
CA GLU A 40 -2.65 -0.95 9.62
C GLU A 40 -4.19 -0.91 9.70
N VAL A 41 -4.77 -1.72 10.57
CA VAL A 41 -6.21 -1.79 10.82
C VAL A 41 -6.46 -1.34 12.26
N LEU A 42 -7.15 -0.21 12.40
CA LEU A 42 -7.45 0.44 13.66
C LEU A 42 -8.84 0.04 14.18
N GLY A 43 -9.01 0.07 15.50
CA GLY A 43 -10.24 -0.32 16.18
C GLY A 43 -10.25 -1.80 16.60
N SER A 44 -11.45 -2.37 16.68
CA SER A 44 -11.69 -3.74 17.16
C SER A 44 -12.37 -4.60 16.09
N PRO A 45 -11.70 -4.87 14.94
CA PRO A 45 -12.22 -5.78 13.93
C PRO A 45 -12.38 -7.19 14.51
N THR A 46 -13.50 -7.84 14.20
CA THR A 46 -13.76 -9.23 14.61
C THR A 46 -13.49 -10.22 13.48
N ALA A 47 -13.50 -9.75 12.23
CA ALA A 47 -13.10 -10.51 11.05
C ALA A 47 -12.67 -9.56 9.91
N GLY A 48 -11.96 -10.10 8.93
CA GLY A 48 -11.60 -9.38 7.72
C GLY A 48 -10.35 -9.95 7.04
N ILE A 49 -10.30 -9.73 5.74
CA ILE A 49 -9.14 -9.94 4.89
C ILE A 49 -8.93 -8.65 4.11
N VAL A 50 -7.70 -8.16 4.06
CA VAL A 50 -7.32 -7.03 3.21
C VAL A 50 -6.21 -7.44 2.28
N SER A 51 -6.41 -7.23 0.98
CA SER A 51 -5.34 -7.37 -0.01
C SER A 51 -4.99 -5.99 -0.57
N VAL A 52 -3.69 -5.72 -0.72
CA VAL A 52 -3.18 -4.48 -1.29
C VAL A 52 -2.40 -4.76 -2.57
N GLY A 53 -2.80 -4.08 -3.65
CA GLY A 53 -2.23 -4.26 -5.00
C GLY A 53 -2.66 -3.13 -5.94
N PHE A 54 -2.58 -3.36 -7.25
CA PHE A 54 -2.90 -2.32 -8.23
C PHE A 54 -4.35 -2.38 -8.72
N LYS A 55 -4.93 -1.22 -9.02
CA LYS A 55 -6.32 -1.07 -9.50
C LYS A 55 -6.63 -1.83 -10.78
N ASP A 56 -5.65 -2.07 -11.64
CA ASP A 56 -5.80 -2.76 -12.93
C ASP A 56 -5.57 -4.27 -12.86
N GLU A 57 -5.12 -4.83 -11.74
CA GLU A 57 -4.89 -6.28 -11.60
C GLU A 57 -6.16 -7.06 -11.23
N THR A 58 -6.35 -8.30 -11.69
CA THR A 58 -7.51 -9.10 -11.28
C THR A 58 -7.46 -9.43 -9.78
N THR A 59 -6.27 -9.70 -9.25
CA THR A 59 -6.04 -10.02 -7.83
C THR A 59 -5.26 -8.88 -7.18
N LYS A 60 -5.83 -8.29 -6.12
CA LYS A 60 -5.28 -7.07 -5.49
C LYS A 60 -4.25 -7.36 -4.42
N ASN A 61 -3.29 -8.26 -4.65
CA ASN A 61 -2.34 -8.72 -3.61
C ASN A 61 -0.87 -8.56 -4.01
N TYR A 62 -0.56 -7.71 -4.99
CA TYR A 62 0.80 -7.53 -5.46
C TYR A 62 1.79 -7.19 -4.35
N PHE A 63 1.37 -6.37 -3.37
CA PHE A 63 2.20 -5.94 -2.25
C PHE A 63 2.06 -6.85 -1.04
N LEU A 64 0.83 -7.03 -0.55
CA LEU A 64 0.56 -7.81 0.66
C LEU A 64 -0.88 -8.30 0.72
N THR A 65 -1.09 -9.32 1.54
CA THR A 65 -2.40 -9.73 2.04
C THR A 65 -2.32 -9.85 3.56
N LEU A 66 -3.28 -9.25 4.25
CA LEU A 66 -3.48 -9.37 5.68
C LEU A 66 -4.75 -10.18 5.94
N GLU A 67 -4.57 -11.37 6.50
CA GLU A 67 -5.65 -12.31 6.83
C GLU A 67 -5.78 -12.49 8.34
N ASN A 68 -6.88 -13.08 8.78
CA ASN A 68 -7.12 -13.47 10.19
C ASN A 68 -7.05 -12.29 11.19
N ILE A 69 -7.49 -11.10 10.76
CA ILE A 69 -7.36 -9.84 11.52
C ILE A 69 -7.97 -9.92 12.92
N GLY A 70 -9.14 -10.56 13.06
CA GLY A 70 -9.84 -10.69 14.35
C GLY A 70 -9.43 -11.89 15.20
N ALA A 71 -8.97 -12.98 14.60
CA ALA A 71 -8.65 -14.21 15.33
C ALA A 71 -7.28 -14.16 16.03
N ASN A 72 -6.30 -13.49 15.42
CA ASN A 72 -4.90 -13.49 15.87
C ASN A 72 -4.41 -12.12 16.34
N ASN A 73 -5.31 -11.14 16.55
CA ASN A 73 -4.94 -9.72 16.75
C ASN A 73 -3.99 -9.18 15.67
N ASN A 74 -4.01 -9.77 14.47
CA ASN A 74 -3.11 -9.41 13.39
C ASN A 74 -3.62 -8.16 12.67
N LYS A 75 -3.26 -6.99 13.19
CA LYS A 75 -3.81 -5.69 12.74
C LYS A 75 -2.88 -4.92 11.83
N ASN A 76 -1.71 -5.46 11.46
CA ASN A 76 -0.80 -4.78 10.57
C ASN A 76 -0.06 -5.75 9.65
N ALA A 77 0.35 -5.25 8.49
CA ALA A 77 1.21 -5.96 7.55
C ALA A 77 2.14 -4.94 6.89
N THR A 78 3.35 -5.39 6.54
CA THR A 78 4.30 -4.59 5.77
C THR A 78 4.87 -5.43 4.64
N SER A 79 4.99 -4.83 3.47
CA SER A 79 5.70 -5.34 2.31
C SER A 79 6.92 -4.49 2.03
N ALA A 80 8.05 -5.16 1.87
CA ALA A 80 9.32 -4.58 1.39
C ALA A 80 9.58 -4.97 -0.08
N LYS A 81 8.52 -5.24 -0.84
CA LYS A 81 8.62 -5.53 -2.26
C LYS A 81 8.79 -4.23 -3.04
N ASP A 82 9.94 -4.09 -3.68
CA ASP A 82 10.25 -2.94 -4.51
C ASP A 82 9.41 -2.94 -5.79
N TYR A 83 9.03 -1.74 -6.25
CA TYR A 83 8.31 -1.57 -7.52
C TYR A 83 8.63 -0.23 -8.18
N THR A 84 9.01 -0.29 -9.45
CA THR A 84 9.19 0.88 -10.32
C THR A 84 7.94 1.09 -11.16
N ALA A 85 7.28 2.24 -11.00
CA ALA A 85 6.12 2.61 -11.81
C ALA A 85 6.56 3.01 -13.23
N THR A 86 6.24 2.20 -14.23
CA THR A 86 6.49 2.52 -15.66
C THR A 86 5.41 3.41 -16.27
N SER A 87 4.26 3.53 -15.59
CA SER A 87 3.13 4.38 -15.93
C SER A 87 2.43 4.80 -14.64
N ASN A 88 1.46 5.72 -14.74
CA ASN A 88 0.64 6.10 -13.59
C ASN A 88 -0.15 4.88 -13.10
N LYS A 89 -0.07 4.59 -11.80
CA LYS A 89 -0.75 3.46 -11.16
C LYS A 89 -1.56 3.94 -9.96
N VAL A 90 -2.60 3.19 -9.60
CA VAL A 90 -3.37 3.42 -8.38
C VAL A 90 -3.24 2.19 -7.50
N VAL A 91 -2.70 2.36 -6.30
CA VAL A 91 -2.69 1.34 -5.25
C VAL A 91 -4.05 1.32 -4.60
N VAL A 92 -4.62 0.13 -4.49
CA VAL A 92 -5.93 -0.12 -3.92
C VAL A 92 -5.84 -1.07 -2.74
N ALA A 93 -6.80 -0.97 -1.83
CA ALA A 93 -7.07 -2.00 -0.83
C ALA A 93 -8.41 -2.67 -1.15
N GLU A 94 -8.40 -3.99 -1.28
CA GLU A 94 -9.62 -4.80 -1.34
C GLU A 94 -9.88 -5.40 0.03
N VAL A 95 -11.05 -5.13 0.59
CA VAL A 95 -11.51 -5.65 1.87
C VAL A 95 -12.59 -6.70 1.63
N LYS A 96 -12.43 -7.87 2.24
CA LYS A 96 -13.39 -8.97 2.22
C LYS A 96 -13.69 -9.46 3.63
N ASN A 97 -14.90 -9.96 3.84
CA ASN A 97 -15.36 -10.54 5.12
C ASN A 97 -15.18 -9.59 6.33
N ALA A 98 -15.30 -8.29 6.13
CA ALA A 98 -15.22 -7.31 7.21
C ALA A 98 -16.42 -7.46 8.16
N ASN A 99 -16.12 -7.52 9.46
CA ASN A 99 -17.13 -7.51 10.51
C ASN A 99 -16.65 -6.64 11.68
N GLY A 100 -17.53 -5.76 12.16
CA GLY A 100 -17.22 -4.74 13.17
C GLY A 100 -17.63 -3.34 12.74
N ASN A 101 -18.11 -2.55 13.70
CA ASN A 101 -18.43 -1.14 13.51
C ASN A 101 -17.18 -0.29 13.80
N ASP A 102 -17.06 0.86 13.12
CA ASP A 102 -16.03 1.88 13.35
C ASP A 102 -14.57 1.40 13.22
N VAL A 103 -14.33 0.41 12.37
CA VAL A 103 -12.99 -0.06 12.01
C VAL A 103 -12.45 0.75 10.82
N LYS A 104 -11.18 1.14 10.87
CA LYS A 104 -10.50 1.91 9.80
C LYS A 104 -9.26 1.20 9.32
N GLY A 105 -9.03 1.21 8.01
CA GLY A 105 -7.74 0.84 7.42
C GLY A 105 -6.89 2.08 7.16
N VAL A 106 -5.59 1.97 7.38
CA VAL A 106 -4.59 3.01 7.09
C VAL A 106 -3.50 2.40 6.23
N LEU A 107 -3.42 2.85 4.98
CA LEU A 107 -2.35 2.47 4.06
C LEU A 107 -1.28 3.56 4.04
N ARG A 108 -0.02 3.15 4.12
CA ARG A 108 1.14 4.02 3.95
C ARG A 108 2.04 3.44 2.87
N VAL A 109 2.35 4.24 1.85
CA VAL A 109 3.25 3.88 0.75
C VAL A 109 4.42 4.85 0.78
N LEU A 110 5.61 4.31 1.00
CA LEU A 110 6.87 5.05 0.93
C LEU A 110 7.47 4.83 -0.46
N TYR A 111 7.68 5.91 -1.18
CA TYR A 111 8.25 5.88 -2.52
C TYR A 111 9.13 7.11 -2.77
N PHE A 112 10.02 6.99 -3.75
CA PHE A 112 10.76 8.11 -4.30
C PHE A 112 10.16 8.48 -5.64
N LEU A 113 10.01 9.77 -5.93
CA LEU A 113 9.71 10.23 -7.29
C LEU A 113 11.00 10.80 -7.88
N PRO A 114 11.38 10.49 -9.13
CA PRO A 114 12.66 10.91 -9.65
C PRO A 114 12.66 12.43 -9.89
N SER A 115 13.30 13.15 -8.98
CA SER A 115 14.12 14.31 -9.30
C SER A 115 15.55 13.88 -9.08
N VAL A 116 16.07 13.09 -10.03
CA VAL A 116 17.37 12.43 -9.91
C VAL A 116 18.46 13.31 -10.49
N ILE A 117 19.53 13.48 -9.71
CA ILE A 117 20.82 13.98 -10.19
C ILE A 117 21.69 12.74 -10.42
N GLU A 118 22.15 12.55 -11.65
CA GLU A 118 23.11 11.50 -12.00
C GLU A 118 24.49 11.95 -11.49
N VAL A 119 25.14 11.10 -10.71
CA VAL A 119 26.52 11.32 -10.27
C VAL A 119 27.42 10.34 -11.00
N GLU A 120 28.53 10.85 -11.51
CA GLU A 120 29.58 10.03 -12.11
C GLU A 120 30.37 9.31 -11.00
N TYR A 121 30.97 8.17 -11.37
CA TYR A 121 31.92 7.45 -10.53
C TYR A 121 33.33 7.67 -11.06
#